data_AF-A0A940NA76-F1
#
_entry.id   AF-A0A940NA76-F1
#
_cell.length_a   1.000
_cell.length_b   1.000
_cell.length_c   1.000
_cell.angle_alpha   90.00
_cell.angle_beta   90.00
_cell.angle_gamma   90.00
#
_symmetry.space_group_name_H-M   'P 1'
#
loop_
_entity.id
_entity.type
_entity.pdbx_description
1 polymer ?
#
loop_
_entity_poly.entity_id
_entity_poly.type
_entity_poly.pdbx_seq_one_letter_code
_entity_poly.pdbx_strand_id
1 'polypeptide(L)'
;MSPERLFQLHLVLGYIAWLLCFGTYVWPRLKSMDLFDAQRAIATLHSFRFFGLVFILPGVVSPDLPASFAVFAAYGDFATGVLAMLTLLTARIRPLFWLFVAAFNLVGAIDLIVDYYHAIQADLPARAGDLGATYAIPIIYVPVLAITHVAAFYLLLRHQPKTARSYLPLRKP
;
A
#
# COMPACT_ATOMS: atom_id res chain seq x y z
N MET A 1 -9.46 26.68 -11.97
CA MET A 1 -9.10 26.24 -10.60
C MET A 1 -7.58 26.29 -10.47
N SER A 2 -7.04 26.57 -9.28
CA SER A 2 -5.58 26.49 -9.06
C SER A 2 -5.10 25.03 -9.10
N PRO A 3 -3.82 24.76 -9.46
CA PRO A 3 -3.25 23.40 -9.40
C PRO A 3 -3.46 22.71 -8.06
N GLU A 4 -3.27 23.45 -6.95
CA GLU A 4 -3.53 22.97 -5.59
C GLU A 4 -4.95 22.44 -5.40
N ARG A 5 -5.97 23.23 -5.78
CA ARG A 5 -7.37 22.83 -5.63
C ARG A 5 -7.72 21.64 -6.51
N LEU A 6 -7.13 21.55 -7.70
CA LEU A 6 -7.29 20.39 -8.57
C LEU A 6 -6.66 19.14 -7.94
N PHE A 7 -5.43 19.25 -7.45
CA PHE A 7 -4.74 18.16 -6.76
C PHE A 7 -5.51 17.66 -5.54
N GLN A 8 -5.94 18.55 -4.65
CA GLN A 8 -6.72 18.20 -3.47
C GLN A 8 -8.05 17.53 -3.84
N LEU A 9 -8.77 18.09 -4.81
CA LEU A 9 -10.03 17.50 -5.27
C LEU A 9 -9.82 16.11 -5.85
N HIS A 10 -8.84 15.94 -6.74
CA HIS A 10 -8.51 14.64 -7.32
C HIS A 10 -8.06 13.63 -6.26
N LEU A 11 -7.27 14.06 -5.27
CA LEU A 11 -6.80 13.19 -4.19
C LEU A 11 -7.97 12.68 -3.35
N VAL A 12 -8.86 13.57 -2.91
CA VAL A 12 -10.05 13.21 -2.13
C VAL A 12 -10.96 12.28 -2.93
N LEU A 13 -11.23 12.60 -4.20
CA LEU A 13 -12.04 11.75 -5.07
C LEU A 13 -11.40 10.39 -5.33
N GLY A 14 -10.07 10.33 -5.46
CA GLY A 14 -9.31 9.09 -5.58
C GLY A 14 -9.52 8.17 -4.38
N TYR A 15 -9.44 8.72 -3.15
CA TYR A 15 -9.77 7.98 -1.94
C TYR A 15 -11.22 7.52 -1.90
N ILE A 16 -12.19 8.40 -2.21
CA ILE A 16 -13.61 8.05 -2.20
C ILE A 16 -13.89 6.90 -3.19
N ALA A 17 -13.42 7.03 -4.43
CA ALA A 17 -13.62 6.02 -5.46
C ALA A 17 -13.01 4.68 -5.05
N TRP A 18 -11.80 4.69 -4.50
CA TRP A 18 -11.16 3.48 -4.00
C TRP A 18 -11.85 2.88 -2.78
N LEU A 19 -12.34 3.68 -1.83
CA LEU A 19 -13.08 3.18 -0.67
C LEU A 19 -14.37 2.47 -1.10
N LEU A 20 -15.12 3.05 -2.06
CA LEU A 20 -16.32 2.43 -2.63
C LEU A 20 -15.97 1.12 -3.37
N CYS A 21 -14.96 1.15 -4.23
CA CYS A 21 -14.51 -0.02 -4.99
C CYS A 21 -13.98 -1.13 -4.06
N PHE A 22 -13.09 -0.78 -3.14
CA PHE A 22 -12.46 -1.69 -2.19
C PHE A 22 -13.52 -2.30 -1.26
N GLY A 23 -14.38 -1.49 -0.66
CA GLY A 23 -15.43 -1.94 0.24
C GLY A 23 -16.42 -2.90 -0.42
N THR A 24 -16.77 -2.65 -1.68
CA THR A 24 -17.76 -3.45 -2.43
C THR A 24 -17.15 -4.74 -2.98
N TYR A 25 -15.96 -4.67 -3.59
CA TYR A 25 -15.43 -5.77 -4.40
C TYR A 25 -14.23 -6.49 -3.79
N VAL A 26 -13.40 -5.81 -3.01
CA VAL A 26 -12.13 -6.37 -2.52
C VAL A 26 -12.26 -6.86 -1.09
N TRP A 27 -12.86 -6.04 -0.22
CA TRP A 27 -12.98 -6.30 1.21
C TRP A 27 -13.73 -7.59 1.59
N PRO A 28 -14.88 -7.93 0.97
CA PRO A 28 -15.55 -9.20 1.27
C PRO A 28 -14.67 -10.41 0.96
N ARG A 29 -13.91 -10.34 -0.13
CA ARG A 29 -12.99 -11.40 -0.55
C ARG A 29 -11.82 -11.55 0.43
N LEU A 30 -11.16 -10.44 0.78
CA LEU A 30 -10.06 -10.45 1.76
C LEU A 30 -10.51 -10.99 3.13
N LYS A 31 -11.73 -10.67 3.59
CA LYS A 31 -12.26 -11.20 4.85
C LYS A 31 -12.61 -12.69 4.81
N SER A 32 -12.87 -13.24 3.62
CA SER A 32 -13.16 -14.66 3.41
C SER A 32 -11.91 -15.53 3.25
N MET A 33 -10.79 -14.93 2.88
CA MET A 33 -9.49 -15.60 2.80
C MET A 33 -8.96 -15.94 4.20
N ASP A 34 -8.10 -16.96 4.28
CA ASP A 34 -7.26 -17.10 5.45
C ASP A 34 -6.25 -15.94 5.52
N LEU A 35 -5.68 -15.71 6.70
CA LEU A 35 -4.79 -14.57 6.92
C LEU A 35 -3.55 -14.62 6.01
N PHE A 36 -3.06 -15.83 5.71
CA PHE A 36 -1.86 -16.02 4.90
C PHE A 36 -2.11 -15.59 3.45
N ASP A 37 -3.20 -16.06 2.84
CA ASP A 37 -3.55 -15.72 1.46
C ASP A 37 -3.97 -14.25 1.32
N ALA A 38 -4.67 -13.68 2.32
CA ALA A 38 -4.99 -12.26 2.32
C ALA A 38 -3.74 -11.37 2.32
N GLN A 39 -2.73 -11.69 3.16
CA GLN A 39 -1.47 -10.95 3.19
C GLN A 39 -0.66 -11.13 1.90
N ARG A 40 -0.70 -12.30 1.26
CA ARG A 40 -0.07 -12.51 -0.05
C ARG A 40 -0.74 -11.70 -1.17
N ALA A 41 -2.07 -11.61 -1.16
CA ALA A 41 -2.80 -10.77 -2.11
C ALA A 41 -2.41 -9.29 -1.94
N ILE A 42 -2.34 -8.80 -0.71
CA ILE A 42 -1.90 -7.43 -0.42
C ILE A 42 -0.43 -7.22 -0.81
N ALA A 43 0.47 -8.14 -0.44
CA ALA A 43 1.88 -8.07 -0.82
C ALA A 43 2.08 -8.06 -2.34
N THR A 44 1.23 -8.77 -3.11
CA THR A 44 1.25 -8.70 -4.58
C THR A 44 1.03 -7.28 -5.08
N LEU A 45 0.03 -6.55 -4.55
CA LEU A 45 -0.20 -5.16 -4.92
C LEU A 45 1.00 -4.29 -4.54
N HIS A 46 1.47 -4.40 -3.31
CA HIS A 46 2.60 -3.61 -2.80
C HIS A 46 3.92 -3.93 -3.50
N SER A 47 4.07 -5.10 -4.12
CA SER A 47 5.28 -5.46 -4.86
C SER A 47 5.55 -4.51 -6.04
N PHE A 48 4.52 -3.90 -6.64
CA PHE A 48 4.67 -2.93 -7.73
C PHE A 48 5.23 -1.57 -7.30
N ARG A 49 5.41 -1.32 -5.99
CA ARG A 49 6.01 -0.08 -5.49
C ARG A 49 7.47 0.12 -5.91
N PHE A 50 8.16 -0.89 -6.48
CA PHE A 50 9.45 -0.65 -7.16
C PHE A 50 9.36 0.46 -8.22
N PHE A 51 8.17 0.68 -8.80
CA PHE A 51 7.92 1.73 -9.78
C PHE A 51 8.10 3.14 -9.20
N GLY A 52 8.04 3.34 -7.87
CA GLY A 52 8.26 4.64 -7.23
C GLY A 52 9.63 5.27 -7.54
N LEU A 53 10.64 4.47 -7.95
CA LEU A 53 11.91 4.97 -8.48
C LEU A 53 11.74 5.94 -9.67
N VAL A 54 10.57 5.96 -10.31
CA VAL A 54 10.21 6.92 -11.35
C VAL A 54 10.32 8.39 -10.90
N PHE A 55 10.16 8.69 -9.61
CA PHE A 55 10.28 10.07 -9.10
C PHE A 55 11.70 10.63 -9.19
N ILE A 56 12.72 9.79 -9.36
CA ILE A 56 14.12 10.21 -9.56
C ILE A 56 14.63 9.86 -10.96
N LEU A 57 13.76 9.36 -11.85
CA LEU A 57 14.13 9.00 -13.22
C LEU A 57 14.18 10.25 -14.11
N PRO A 58 15.35 10.62 -14.67
CA PRO A 58 15.47 11.82 -15.48
C PRO A 58 14.54 11.79 -16.71
N GLY A 59 13.84 12.89 -16.96
CA GLY A 59 12.94 13.05 -18.11
C GLY A 59 11.50 12.59 -17.90
N VAL A 60 11.16 11.98 -16.75
CA VAL A 60 9.78 11.56 -16.45
C VAL A 60 9.04 12.56 -15.55
N VAL A 61 9.73 13.14 -14.58
CA VAL A 61 9.24 14.25 -13.74
C VAL A 61 9.98 15.54 -14.09
N SER A 62 9.43 16.67 -13.64
CA SER A 62 10.10 17.97 -13.77
C SER A 62 11.44 17.95 -13.01
N PRO A 63 12.53 18.52 -13.58
CA PRO A 63 13.76 18.77 -12.84
C PRO A 63 13.56 19.64 -11.59
N ASP A 64 12.48 20.42 -11.54
CA ASP A 64 12.13 21.31 -10.44
C ASP A 64 11.28 20.62 -9.35
N LEU A 65 10.94 19.33 -9.52
CA LEU A 65 10.20 18.58 -8.49
C LEU A 65 11.02 18.56 -7.19
N PRO A 66 10.44 18.93 -6.03
CA PRO A 66 11.19 19.03 -4.78
C PRO A 66 11.88 17.70 -4.41
N ALA A 67 13.21 17.73 -4.32
CA ALA A 67 14.02 16.55 -4.02
C ALA A 67 13.70 15.94 -2.64
N SER A 68 13.26 16.76 -1.68
CA SER A 68 12.82 16.31 -0.35
C SER A 68 11.64 15.34 -0.41
N PHE A 69 10.74 15.54 -1.37
CA PHE A 69 9.65 14.60 -1.66
C PHE A 69 10.14 13.48 -2.58
N ALA A 70 10.69 13.82 -3.75
CA ALA A 70 10.97 12.86 -4.82
C ALA A 70 11.93 11.74 -4.41
N VAL A 71 13.03 12.08 -3.71
CA VAL A 71 14.04 11.10 -3.30
C VAL A 71 13.50 10.19 -2.19
N PHE A 72 12.78 10.77 -1.23
CA PHE A 72 12.21 9.99 -0.14
C PHE A 72 11.15 9.01 -0.67
N ALA A 73 10.18 9.52 -1.44
CA ALA A 73 9.13 8.73 -2.07
C ALA A 73 9.72 7.59 -2.90
N ALA A 74 10.71 7.88 -3.75
CA ALA A 74 11.35 6.87 -4.61
C ALA A 74 11.95 5.71 -3.83
N TYR A 75 12.75 6.00 -2.81
CA TYR A 75 13.45 4.96 -2.05
C TYR A 75 12.54 4.25 -1.04
N GLY A 76 11.58 4.95 -0.45
CA GLY A 76 10.61 4.36 0.46
C GLY A 76 9.64 3.40 -0.24
N ASP A 77 9.14 3.79 -1.42
CA ASP A 77 8.37 2.91 -2.30
C ASP A 77 9.19 1.70 -2.74
N PHE A 78 10.43 1.90 -3.17
CA PHE A 78 11.32 0.81 -3.59
C PHE A 78 11.59 -0.18 -2.46
N ALA A 79 11.95 0.31 -1.27
CA ALA A 79 12.20 -0.53 -0.10
C ALA A 79 10.95 -1.34 0.27
N THR A 80 9.78 -0.69 0.31
CA THR A 80 8.50 -1.36 0.59
C THR A 80 8.17 -2.42 -0.46
N GLY A 81 8.37 -2.10 -1.74
CA GLY A 81 8.15 -3.03 -2.85
C GLY A 81 9.03 -4.27 -2.75
N VAL A 82 10.31 -4.10 -2.44
CA VAL A 82 11.25 -5.22 -2.22
C VAL A 82 10.82 -6.07 -1.03
N LEU A 83 10.42 -5.47 0.11
CA LEU A 83 9.92 -6.22 1.27
C LEU A 83 8.63 -7.00 0.94
N ALA A 84 7.75 -6.43 0.12
CA ALA A 84 6.56 -7.11 -0.37
C ALA A 84 6.91 -8.29 -1.31
N MET A 85 7.89 -8.14 -2.20
CA MET A 85 8.40 -9.26 -3.01
C MET A 85 9.01 -10.36 -2.13
N LEU A 86 9.80 -10.00 -1.12
CA LEU A 86 10.39 -10.95 -0.16
C LEU A 86 9.31 -11.70 0.62
N THR A 87 8.20 -11.04 0.97
CA THR A 87 7.02 -11.70 1.55
C THR A 87 6.50 -12.80 0.63
N LEU A 88 6.36 -12.53 -0.67
CA LEU A 88 5.87 -13.52 -1.64
C LEU A 88 6.85 -14.68 -1.84
N LEU A 89 8.15 -14.38 -1.95
CA LEU A 89 9.21 -15.38 -2.17
C LEU A 89 9.40 -16.30 -0.96
N THR A 90 9.17 -15.78 0.24
CA THR A 90 9.32 -16.54 1.49
C THR A 90 8.04 -17.23 1.96
N ALA A 91 6.99 -17.27 1.14
CA ALA A 91 5.70 -17.90 1.47
C ALA A 91 5.79 -19.34 1.99
N ARG A 92 6.83 -20.10 1.60
CA ARG A 92 7.07 -21.47 2.09
C ARG A 92 7.83 -21.54 3.42
N ILE A 93 8.45 -20.45 3.86
CA ILE A 93 9.26 -20.34 5.07
C ILE A 93 8.51 -19.47 6.08
N ARG A 94 7.62 -20.09 6.86
CA ARG A 94 6.66 -19.38 7.74
C ARG A 94 7.26 -18.25 8.60
N PRO A 95 8.40 -18.43 9.30
CA PRO A 95 8.97 -17.34 10.10
C PRO A 95 9.39 -16.13 9.26
N LEU A 96 10.03 -16.36 8.11
CA LEU A 96 10.46 -15.28 7.21
C LEU A 96 9.26 -14.61 6.55
N PHE A 97 8.23 -15.38 6.15
CA PHE A 97 7.00 -14.82 5.62
C PHE A 97 6.41 -13.78 6.57
N TRP A 98 6.20 -14.14 7.84
CA TRP A 98 5.59 -13.23 8.82
C TRP A 98 6.51 -12.06 9.19
N LEU A 99 7.83 -12.27 9.20
CA LEU A 99 8.80 -11.19 9.36
C LEU A 99 8.64 -10.16 8.24
N PHE A 100 8.62 -10.59 6.98
CA PHE A 100 8.49 -9.68 5.85
C PHE A 100 7.10 -9.06 5.75
N VAL A 101 6.02 -9.78 6.12
CA VAL A 101 4.66 -9.22 6.26
C VAL A 101 4.67 -8.04 7.23
N ALA A 102 5.28 -8.21 8.41
CA ALA A 102 5.38 -7.12 9.38
C ALA A 102 6.24 -5.97 8.85
N ALA A 103 7.40 -6.29 8.23
CA ALA A 103 8.32 -5.29 7.72
C ALA A 103 7.72 -4.44 6.60
N PHE A 104 7.15 -5.05 5.54
CA PHE A 104 6.61 -4.27 4.42
C PHE A 104 5.42 -3.42 4.86
N ASN A 105 4.58 -3.92 5.78
CA ASN A 105 3.45 -3.13 6.29
C ASN A 105 3.91 -1.94 7.13
N LEU A 106 4.89 -2.14 8.02
CA LEU A 106 5.39 -1.06 8.87
C LEU A 106 6.16 -0.02 8.05
N VAL A 107 7.12 -0.47 7.23
CA VAL A 107 7.92 0.41 6.37
C VAL A 107 7.03 1.15 5.39
N GLY A 108 6.10 0.45 4.72
CA GLY A 108 5.21 1.06 3.74
C GLY A 108 4.20 2.04 4.33
N ALA A 109 3.74 1.83 5.56
CA ALA A 109 2.86 2.78 6.23
C ALA A 109 3.63 4.02 6.72
N ILE A 110 4.82 3.85 7.27
CA ILE A 110 5.71 4.96 7.66
C ILE A 110 6.04 5.80 6.43
N ASP A 111 6.44 5.14 5.34
CA ASP A 111 6.75 5.76 4.07
C ASP A 111 5.61 6.66 3.57
N LEU A 112 4.38 6.12 3.46
CA LEU A 112 3.23 6.92 3.05
C LEU A 112 2.96 8.13 3.97
N ILE A 113 3.08 7.96 5.29
CA ILE A 113 2.84 9.06 6.24
C ILE A 113 3.89 10.16 6.07
N VAL A 114 5.16 9.77 5.93
CA VAL A 114 6.27 10.73 5.77
C VAL A 114 6.22 11.38 4.38
N ASP A 115 5.80 10.66 3.35
CA ASP A 115 5.56 11.21 2.02
C ASP A 115 4.47 12.28 2.02
N TYR A 116 3.35 12.03 2.71
CA TYR A 116 2.33 13.07 2.90
C TYR A 116 2.90 14.29 3.62
N TYR A 117 3.72 14.08 4.65
CA TYR A 117 4.38 15.17 5.36
C TYR A 117 5.33 15.97 4.45
N HIS A 118 6.21 15.30 3.69
CA HIS A 118 7.12 15.94 2.74
C HIS A 118 6.37 16.65 1.60
N ALA A 119 5.29 16.05 1.10
CA ALA A 119 4.46 16.67 0.07
C ALA A 119 3.83 17.98 0.56
N ILE A 120 3.34 18.03 1.81
CA ILE A 120 2.79 19.25 2.41
C ILE A 120 3.91 20.29 2.63
N GLN A 121 5.04 19.88 3.21
CA GLN A 121 6.17 20.80 3.47
C GLN A 121 6.77 21.39 2.19
N ALA A 122 6.76 20.62 1.10
CA ALA A 122 7.27 21.04 -0.20
C ALA A 122 6.24 21.80 -1.06
N ASP A 123 5.03 22.04 -0.53
CA ASP A 123 3.90 22.62 -1.25
C ASP A 123 3.61 21.90 -2.58
N LEU A 124 3.71 20.57 -2.55
CA LEU A 124 3.50 19.72 -3.72
C LEU A 124 2.15 19.94 -4.39
N PRO A 125 1.03 20.19 -3.68
CA PRO A 125 -0.25 20.51 -4.32
C PRO A 125 -0.17 21.74 -5.24
N ALA A 126 0.47 22.83 -4.82
CA ALA A 126 0.63 24.01 -5.67
C ALA A 126 1.53 23.73 -6.88
N ARG A 127 2.47 22.80 -6.70
CA ARG A 127 3.47 22.36 -7.70
C ARG A 127 3.08 21.07 -8.43
N ALA A 128 1.82 20.68 -8.39
CA ALA A 128 1.42 19.33 -8.82
C ALA A 128 1.72 19.02 -10.30
N GLY A 129 1.90 20.04 -11.14
CA GLY A 129 2.36 19.87 -12.53
C GLY A 129 3.78 19.29 -12.64
N ASP A 130 4.63 19.49 -11.64
CA ASP A 130 6.01 18.99 -11.62
C ASP A 130 6.08 17.45 -11.62
N LEU A 131 4.99 16.79 -11.21
CA LEU A 131 4.86 15.33 -11.25
C LEU A 131 4.68 14.79 -12.68
N GLY A 132 4.29 15.61 -13.65
CA GLY A 132 4.01 15.15 -15.02
C GLY A 132 3.01 13.98 -15.05
N ALA A 133 3.30 12.94 -15.84
CA ALA A 133 2.45 11.74 -15.89
C ALA A 133 2.43 10.94 -14.57
N THR A 134 3.46 11.09 -13.73
CA THR A 134 3.51 10.45 -12.40
C THR A 134 2.49 11.03 -11.42
N TYR A 135 1.81 12.12 -11.79
CA TYR A 135 0.66 12.66 -11.07
C TYR A 135 -0.41 11.60 -10.75
N ALA A 136 -0.57 10.58 -11.61
CA ALA A 136 -1.49 9.47 -11.35
C ALA A 136 -1.11 8.63 -10.11
N ILE A 137 0.16 8.64 -9.69
CA ILE A 137 0.63 7.90 -8.52
C ILE A 137 -0.02 8.41 -7.23
N PRO A 138 0.16 9.68 -6.80
CA PRO A 138 -0.47 10.18 -5.57
C PRO A 138 -2.01 10.20 -5.64
N ILE A 139 -2.59 10.30 -6.84
CA ILE A 139 -4.04 10.44 -7.01
C ILE A 139 -4.77 9.09 -7.07
N ILE A 140 -4.20 8.08 -7.70
CA ILE A 140 -4.85 6.79 -7.94
C ILE A 140 -4.14 5.65 -7.21
N TYR A 141 -2.81 5.58 -7.28
CA TYR A 141 -2.08 4.45 -6.73
C TYR A 141 -1.90 4.54 -5.20
N VAL A 142 -1.49 5.70 -4.69
CA VAL A 142 -1.30 5.92 -3.25
C VAL A 142 -2.56 5.64 -2.43
N PRO A 143 -3.78 6.07 -2.82
CA PRO A 143 -4.99 5.75 -2.06
C PRO A 143 -5.23 4.25 -1.88
N VAL A 144 -5.04 3.43 -2.93
CA VAL A 144 -5.21 1.98 -2.81
C VAL A 144 -4.13 1.35 -1.93
N LEU A 145 -2.88 1.86 -1.97
CA LEU A 145 -1.81 1.42 -1.08
C LEU A 145 -2.13 1.74 0.40
N ALA A 146 -2.61 2.95 0.68
CA ALA A 146 -3.00 3.36 2.03
C ALA A 146 -4.15 2.50 2.58
N ILE A 147 -5.21 2.31 1.78
CA ILE A 147 -6.36 1.48 2.17
C ILE A 147 -5.93 0.03 2.44
N THR A 148 -5.04 -0.52 1.61
CA THR A 148 -4.59 -1.91 1.75
C THR A 148 -3.63 -2.13 2.91
N HIS A 149 -2.83 -1.12 3.32
CA HIS A 149 -2.09 -1.20 4.59
C HIS A 149 -3.03 -1.24 5.79
N VAL A 150 -4.05 -0.36 5.82
CA VAL A 150 -5.06 -0.38 6.90
C VAL A 150 -5.77 -1.74 6.95
N ALA A 151 -6.15 -2.28 5.79
CA ALA A 151 -6.73 -3.62 5.68
C ALA A 151 -5.78 -4.71 6.18
N ALA A 152 -4.49 -4.66 5.83
CA ALA A 152 -3.50 -5.62 6.26
C ALA A 152 -3.33 -5.61 7.79
N PHE A 153 -3.17 -4.43 8.40
CA PHE A 153 -3.07 -4.31 9.86
C PHE A 153 -4.34 -4.77 10.55
N TYR A 154 -5.51 -4.40 10.04
CA TYR A 154 -6.79 -4.89 10.58
C TYR A 154 -6.84 -6.42 10.59
N LEU A 155 -6.46 -7.07 9.49
CA LEU A 155 -6.48 -8.52 9.38
C LEU A 155 -5.46 -9.18 10.32
N LEU A 156 -4.28 -8.58 10.52
CA LEU A 156 -3.26 -9.06 11.46
C LEU A 156 -3.72 -8.94 12.93
N LEU A 157 -4.45 -7.89 13.27
CA LEU A 157 -4.96 -7.65 14.63
C LEU A 157 -6.25 -8.40 14.94
N ARG A 158 -7.01 -8.79 13.91
CA ARG A 158 -8.25 -9.55 14.06
C ARG A 158 -7.95 -10.94 14.64
N HIS A 159 -8.53 -11.22 15.81
CA HIS A 159 -8.54 -12.58 16.34
C HIS A 159 -9.39 -13.49 15.44
N GLN A 160 -8.75 -14.48 14.83
CA GLN A 160 -9.43 -15.58 14.16
C GLN A 160 -9.72 -16.64 15.23
N PRO A 161 -10.99 -16.84 15.66
CA PRO A 161 -11.31 -17.99 16.49
C PRO A 161 -10.92 -19.24 15.70
N LYS A 162 -9.96 -20.01 16.23
CA LYS A 162 -9.64 -21.34 15.69
C LYS A 162 -10.96 -22.08 15.66
N THR A 163 -11.52 -22.36 14.48
CA THR A 163 -12.57 -23.36 14.35
C THR A 163 -11.94 -24.67 14.81
N ALA A 164 -12.13 -24.99 16.09
CA ALA A 164 -11.83 -26.27 16.66
C ALA A 164 -12.67 -27.26 15.86
N ARG A 165 -12.05 -27.93 14.90
CA ARG A 165 -12.65 -29.02 14.15
C ARG A 165 -12.73 -30.20 15.10
N SER A 166 -13.68 -30.16 16.03
CA SER A 166 -14.04 -31.29 16.87
C SER A 166 -14.80 -32.29 16.00
N TYR A 167 -14.07 -33.10 15.24
CA TYR A 167 -14.59 -34.41 14.88
C TYR A 167 -14.56 -35.25 16.16
N LEU A 168 -15.68 -35.26 16.86
CA LEU A 168 -15.98 -36.30 17.84
C LEU A 168 -15.89 -37.66 17.12
N PRO A 169 -15.05 -38.61 17.57
CA PRO A 169 -15.20 -39.97 17.12
C PRO A 169 -16.51 -40.49 17.72
N LEU A 170 -17.48 -40.80 16.86
CA LEU A 170 -18.60 -41.67 17.22
C LEU A 170 -18.01 -43.04 17.56
N ARG A 171 -17.61 -43.19 18.82
CA ARG A 171 -17.41 -44.49 19.44
C ARG A 171 -18.75 -44.90 20.04
N LYS A 172 -19.24 -46.07 19.65
CA LYS A 172 -19.80 -47.15 20.48
C LYS A 172 -20.75 -48.03 19.65
N PRO A 173 -21.11 -49.23 20.13
CA PRO A 173 -20.39 -50.15 21.04
C PRO A 173 -19.83 -51.38 20.32
#